data_AF-W1NZF8-F1
#
_entry.id   AF-W1NZF8-F1
#
_cell.length_a   1.000
_cell.length_b   1.000
_cell.length_c   1.000
_cell.angle_alpha   90.00
_cell.angle_beta   90.00
_cell.angle_gamma   90.00
#
_symmetry.space_group_name_H-M   'P 1'
#
loop_
_entity.id
_entity.type
_entity.pdbx_description
1 polymer ?
#
loop_
_entity_poly.entity_id
_entity_poly.type
_entity_poly.pdbx_seq_one_letter_code
_entity_poly.pdbx_strand_id
1 'polypeptide(L)'
;MVLESYGVEKYNDDLERTTNYHFRMMKYTAPKGDNQVKGLHDHSDKNMMTILCQDQVGGLEVQFKDGSWSPVVPSGGSLVITIGDTFMVGLVVSLNT
;
A
#
# COMPACT_ATOMS: atom_id res chain seq x y z
N MET A 1 -2.47 18.67 5.08
CA MET A 1 -1.59 17.48 5.05
C MET A 1 -2.22 16.34 5.85
N VAL A 2 -1.82 15.07 5.64
CA VAL A 2 -2.47 13.92 6.28
C VAL A 2 -2.54 14.07 7.81
N LEU A 3 -1.44 14.42 8.49
CA LEU A 3 -1.43 14.62 9.95
C LEU A 3 -2.33 15.78 10.42
N GLU A 4 -2.43 16.87 9.66
CA GLU A 4 -3.35 17.99 9.97
C GLU A 4 -4.81 17.54 9.90
N SER A 5 -5.16 16.64 8.97
CA SER A 5 -6.53 16.13 8.86
C SER A 5 -6.95 15.30 10.09
N TYR A 6 -5.97 14.80 10.84
CA TYR A 6 -6.16 14.09 12.11
C TYR A 6 -5.93 14.98 13.35
N GLY A 7 -5.59 16.27 13.18
CA GLY A 7 -5.32 17.19 14.30
C GLY A 7 -4.05 16.85 15.11
N VAL A 8 -3.08 16.20 14.47
CA VAL A 8 -1.84 15.71 15.09
C VAL A 8 -0.58 16.26 14.39
N GLU A 9 -0.70 17.39 13.71
CA GLU A 9 0.38 18.09 12.99
C GLU A 9 1.58 18.46 13.86
N LYS A 10 1.40 18.54 15.19
CA LYS A 10 2.49 18.73 16.15
C LYS A 10 3.57 17.64 16.09
N TYR A 11 3.30 16.49 15.48
CA TYR A 11 4.25 15.39 15.31
C TYR A 11 4.94 15.36 13.93
N ASN A 12 4.75 16.38 13.08
CA ASN A 12 5.37 16.41 11.74
C ASN A 12 6.90 16.25 11.82
N ASP A 13 7.57 17.04 12.66
CA ASP A 13 9.03 17.03 12.78
C ASP A 13 9.55 15.69 13.33
N ASP A 14 8.82 15.09 14.28
CA ASP A 14 9.16 13.77 14.83
C ASP A 14 8.98 12.66 13.80
N LEU A 15 7.90 12.71 13.01
CA LEU A 15 7.68 11.77 11.93
C LEU A 15 8.80 11.89 10.89
N GLU A 16 9.15 13.11 10.47
CA GLU A 16 10.25 13.33 9.52
C GLU A 16 11.57 12.78 10.05
N ARG A 17 11.91 13.07 11.32
CA ARG A 17 13.16 12.64 11.95
C ARG A 17 13.26 11.13 12.14
N THR A 18 12.14 10.44 12.33
CA THR A 18 12.12 9.00 12.67
C THR A 18 11.76 8.09 11.49
N THR A 19 11.32 8.68 10.36
CA THR A 19 10.96 7.92 9.17
C THR A 19 12.19 7.27 8.54
N ASN A 20 12.10 5.96 8.37
CA ASN A 20 13.05 5.18 7.59
C ASN A 20 12.48 4.89 6.21
N TYR A 21 13.30 5.10 5.18
CA TYR A 21 12.93 4.83 3.80
C TYR A 21 13.47 3.47 3.37
N HIS A 22 12.60 2.62 2.80
CA HIS A 22 13.00 1.35 2.20
C HIS A 22 12.69 1.37 0.71
N PHE A 23 13.71 1.13 -0.11
CA PHE A 23 13.57 1.04 -1.55
C PHE A 23 13.71 -0.41 -1.99
N ARG A 24 12.79 -0.87 -2.83
CA ARG A 24 12.79 -2.23 -3.39
C ARG A 24 12.56 -2.17 -4.90
N MET A 25 13.41 -2.86 -5.65
CA MET A 25 13.17 -3.18 -7.06
C MET A 25 12.77 -4.64 -7.19
N MET A 26 11.74 -4.91 -7.98
CA MET A 26 11.21 -6.25 -8.18
C MET A 26 11.11 -6.53 -9.68
N LYS A 27 11.40 -7.77 -10.06
CA LYS A 27 11.19 -8.28 -11.41
C LYS A 27 10.51 -9.63 -11.30
N TYR A 28 9.35 -9.75 -11.93
CA TYR A 28 8.60 -11.00 -12.01
C TYR A 28 8.84 -11.67 -13.37
N THR A 29 8.89 -12.99 -13.38
CA THR A 29 8.98 -13.78 -14.61
C THR A 29 7.59 -14.22 -15.03
N ALA A 30 7.32 -14.20 -16.33
CA ALA A 30 6.07 -14.74 -16.86
C ALA A 30 5.90 -16.23 -16.47
N PRO A 31 4.68 -16.67 -16.15
CA PRO A 31 4.41 -18.07 -15.86
C PRO A 31 4.70 -18.97 -17.09
N LYS A 32 5.06 -20.23 -16.83
CA LYS A 32 5.22 -21.23 -17.90
C LYS A 32 3.85 -21.84 -18.22
N GLY A 33 3.33 -21.55 -19.41
CA GLY A 33 2.01 -21.99 -19.85
C GLY A 33 0.89 -21.05 -19.40
N ASP A 34 -0.36 -21.51 -19.54
CA ASP A 34 -1.55 -20.66 -19.39
C ASP A 34 -2.06 -20.51 -17.94
N ASN A 35 -1.32 -21.02 -16.95
CA ASN A 35 -1.73 -20.94 -15.56
C ASN A 35 -1.37 -19.57 -14.95
N GLN A 36 -2.32 -18.96 -14.24
CA GLN A 36 -2.02 -17.86 -13.33
C GLN A 36 -1.14 -18.36 -12.18
N VAL A 37 -0.09 -17.62 -11.87
CA VAL A 37 0.84 -17.92 -10.79
C VAL A 37 1.00 -16.69 -9.92
N LYS A 38 0.97 -16.87 -8.60
CA LYS A 38 1.25 -15.79 -7.64
C LYS A 38 2.74 -15.45 -7.66
N GLY A 39 3.08 -14.25 -8.13
CA GLY A 39 4.47 -13.75 -8.11
C GLY A 39 4.94 -13.33 -6.71
N LEU A 40 4.00 -12.96 -5.84
CA LEU A 40 4.22 -12.60 -4.44
C LEU A 40 3.04 -13.13 -3.61
N HIS A 41 3.30 -13.56 -2.39
CA HIS A 41 2.22 -14.02 -1.49
C HIS A 41 1.33 -12.83 -1.10
N ASP A 42 0.05 -13.11 -0.86
CA ASP A 42 -0.92 -12.13 -0.38
C ASP A 42 -0.42 -11.52 0.94
N HIS A 43 -0.34 -10.19 1.02
CA HIS A 43 0.17 -9.51 2.21
C HIS A 43 -0.34 -8.08 2.30
N SER A 44 -0.18 -7.49 3.48
CA SER A 44 -0.19 -6.04 3.69
C SER A 44 1.23 -5.54 3.92
N ASP A 45 1.48 -4.30 3.52
CA ASP A 45 2.76 -3.64 3.81
C ASP A 45 2.85 -3.28 5.29
N LYS A 46 3.98 -3.59 5.93
CA LYS A 46 4.21 -3.28 7.35
C LYS A 46 4.60 -1.82 7.60
N ASN A 47 4.98 -1.08 6.55
CA ASN A 47 5.38 0.31 6.66
C ASN A 47 4.16 1.24 6.87
N MET A 48 4.40 2.55 6.85
CA MET A 48 3.34 3.55 6.94
C MET A 48 2.65 3.78 5.58
N MET A 49 3.45 3.89 4.52
CA MET A 49 3.00 4.18 3.17
C MET A 49 4.00 3.59 2.17
N THR A 50 3.48 3.04 1.07
CA THR A 50 4.27 2.62 -0.09
C THR A 50 3.90 3.46 -1.30
N ILE A 51 4.91 3.91 -2.04
CA ILE A 51 4.75 4.48 -3.37
C ILE A 51 5.29 3.45 -4.36
N LEU A 52 4.40 2.91 -5.18
CA LEU A 52 4.71 1.87 -6.15
C LEU A 52 4.64 2.44 -7.57
N CYS A 53 5.78 2.39 -8.24
CA CYS A 53 5.90 2.60 -9.68
C CYS A 53 5.88 1.23 -10.37
N GLN A 54 4.90 1.00 -11.24
CA GLN A 54 4.74 -0.26 -11.98
C GLN A 54 4.84 -0.01 -13.48
N ASP A 55 5.23 -1.05 -14.22
CA ASP A 55 5.21 -1.03 -15.68
C ASP A 55 3.77 -1.19 -16.23
N GLN A 56 3.64 -1.35 -17.54
CA GLN A 56 2.33 -1.50 -18.21
C GLN A 56 1.92 -2.98 -18.38
N VAL A 57 2.62 -3.93 -17.76
CA VAL A 57 2.30 -5.37 -17.87
C VAL A 57 1.14 -5.74 -16.95
N GLY A 58 1.04 -5.09 -15.79
CA GLY A 58 0.02 -5.38 -14.77
C GLY A 58 0.36 -6.57 -13.88
N GLY A 59 -0.66 -7.12 -13.21
CA GLY A 59 -0.52 -8.24 -12.27
C GLY A 59 -0.58 -7.86 -10.79
N LEU A 60 -0.64 -6.56 -10.47
CA LEU A 60 -1.01 -6.11 -9.14
C LEU A 60 -2.52 -6.28 -8.94
N GLU A 61 -2.90 -6.92 -7.84
CA GLU A 61 -4.28 -7.05 -7.39
C GLU A 61 -4.42 -6.55 -5.96
N VAL A 62 -5.58 -5.96 -5.64
CA VAL A 62 -5.94 -5.53 -4.29
C VAL A 62 -7.14 -6.33 -3.80
N GLN A 63 -7.10 -6.72 -2.52
CA GLN A 63 -8.21 -7.41 -1.90
C GLN A 63 -9.16 -6.41 -1.23
N PHE A 64 -10.45 -6.53 -1.51
CA PHE A 64 -11.50 -5.77 -0.83
C PHE A 64 -11.92 -6.45 0.48
N LYS A 65 -12.68 -5.72 1.31
CA LYS A 65 -13.15 -6.22 2.62
C LYS A 65 -14.03 -7.46 2.53
N ASP A 66 -14.68 -7.69 1.40
CA ASP A 66 -15.49 -8.88 1.12
C ASP A 66 -14.64 -10.10 0.68
N GLY A 67 -13.32 -9.95 0.64
CA GLY A 67 -12.37 -10.99 0.24
C GLY A 67 -12.16 -11.09 -1.28
N SER A 68 -12.91 -10.33 -2.08
CA SER A 68 -12.73 -10.31 -3.54
C SER A 68 -11.44 -9.59 -3.93
N TRP A 69 -10.83 -10.03 -5.03
CA TRP A 69 -9.62 -9.42 -5.58
C TRP A 69 -9.95 -8.61 -6.82
N SER A 70 -9.31 -7.46 -6.97
CA SER A 70 -9.48 -6.58 -8.12
C SER A 70 -8.14 -6.16 -8.70
N PRO A 71 -7.97 -6.23 -10.03
CA PRO A 71 -6.73 -5.82 -10.67
C PRO A 71 -6.57 -4.30 -10.60
N VAL A 72 -5.37 -3.85 -10.27
CA VAL A 72 -4.98 -2.45 -10.40
C VAL A 72 -4.49 -2.23 -11.82
N VAL A 73 -5.35 -1.65 -12.65
CA VAL A 73 -5.02 -1.37 -14.06
C VAL A 73 -3.86 -0.36 -14.12
N PRO A 74 -2.71 -0.73 -14.72
CA PRO A 74 -1.62 0.21 -14.89
C PRO A 74 -2.05 1.42 -15.73
N SER A 75 -1.61 2.61 -15.31
CA SER A 75 -1.83 3.83 -16.07
C SER A 75 -0.49 4.55 -16.25
N GLY A 76 -0.16 4.90 -17.50
CA GLY A 76 1.09 5.56 -17.84
C GLY A 76 1.25 6.89 -17.08
N GLY A 77 2.41 7.06 -16.43
CA GLY A 77 2.69 8.26 -15.63
C GLY A 77 1.99 8.32 -14.27
N SER A 78 1.28 7.26 -13.86
CA SER A 78 0.67 7.17 -12.53
C SER A 78 1.55 6.42 -11.53
N LEU A 79 1.32 6.70 -10.25
CA LEU A 79 1.90 5.96 -9.12
C LEU A 79 0.76 5.36 -8.30
N VAL A 80 0.97 4.14 -7.82
CA VAL A 80 0.05 3.53 -6.85
C VAL A 80 0.55 3.88 -5.45
N ILE A 81 -0.33 4.44 -4.63
CA ILE A 81 -0.03 4.75 -3.23
C ILE A 81 -0.87 3.82 -2.36
N THR A 82 -0.22 3.06 -1.49
CA THR A 82 -0.89 2.20 -0.51
C THR A 82 -0.54 2.65 0.91
N ILE A 83 -1.48 2.40 1.82
CA ILE A 83 -1.33 2.66 3.24
C ILE A 83 -1.04 1.34 3.94
N GLY A 84 0.06 1.28 4.69
CA GLY A 84 0.49 0.08 5.39
C GLY A 84 -0.02 0.00 6.83
N ASP A 85 0.24 -1.14 7.45
CA ASP A 85 -0.26 -1.51 8.77
C ASP A 85 0.12 -0.49 9.87
N THR A 86 1.31 0.13 9.77
CA THR A 86 1.77 1.10 10.79
C THR A 86 0.91 2.36 10.81
N PHE A 87 0.32 2.74 9.67
CA PHE A 87 -0.59 3.88 9.62
C PHE A 87 -2.01 3.52 10.10
N MET A 88 -2.35 2.22 10.08
CA MET A 88 -3.61 1.71 10.63
C MET A 88 -3.57 1.60 12.16
N VAL A 89 -3.37 2.72 12.86
CA VAL A 89 -3.59 2.80 14.31
C VAL A 89 -5.10 2.96 14.55
N GLY A 90 -5.71 2.00 15.24
CA GLY A 90 -7.15 1.86 15.41
C GLY A 90 -7.83 3.11 15.97
N LEU A 91 -8.76 3.67 15.19
CA LEU A 91 -9.74 4.63 15.67
C LEU A 91 -10.74 3.90 16.58
N VAL A 92 -10.52 3.89 17.88
CA VAL A 92 -11.57 3.54 18.85
C VAL A 92 -12.52 4.73 18.96
N VAL A 93 -13.52 4.80 18.07
CA VAL A 93 -14.66 5.68 18.30
C VAL A 93 -15.55 5.00 19.32
N SER A 94 -15.40 5.37 20.59
CA SER A 94 -16.42 5.05 21.59
C SER A 94 -17.58 6.01 21.35
N LEU A 95 -18.56 5.58 20.56
CA LEU A 95 -19.87 6.22 20.55
C LEU A 95 -20.56 5.77 21.85
N ASN A 96 -20.52 6.62 22.87
CA ASN A 96 -21.43 6.48 24.00
C ASN A 96 -22.84 6.72 23.47
N THR A 97 -23.61 5.64 23.34
CA THR A 97 -25.07 5.69 23.29
C THR A 97 -25.64 5.96 24.67
#